data_AF-A0A7W8VKU0-F1
#
_entry.id   AF-A0A7W8VKU0-F1
#
_cell.length_a   1.000
_cell.length_b   1.000
_cell.length_c   1.000
_cell.angle_alpha   90.00
_cell.angle_beta   90.00
_cell.angle_gamma   90.00
#
_symmetry.space_group_name_H-M   'P 1'
#
loop_
_entity.id
_entity.type
_entity.pdbx_description
1 polymer ?
#
loop_
_entity_poly.entity_id
_entity_poly.type
_entity_poly.pdbx_seq_one_letter_code
_entity_poly.pdbx_strand_id
1 'polypeptide(L)'
;MDYNSEYAAAGAGIGAGMIIFWLAVMVLVYASLWKIFVKAGKPGWAAIIPIYNAIILIEIVGKPTIWILWLLIPCVNIVFGIWLTNLLSKSFGKTEGYTVGLILLPIVFYPLLGFGDARYLGPSAAEAQQGFNNPNNPFGVNNPFNDPKDPFNQPPTTPNA
;
A
#
# COMPACT_ATOMS: atom_id res chain seq x y z
N MET A 1 54.51 11.07 13.98
CA MET A 1 53.25 11.31 13.25
C MET A 1 52.21 10.41 13.90
N ASP A 2 51.28 11.00 14.65
CA ASP A 2 50.29 10.26 15.43
C ASP A 2 49.07 9.97 14.56
N TYR A 3 49.23 8.98 13.68
CA TYR A 3 48.21 8.55 12.71
C TYR A 3 46.84 8.25 13.36
N ASN A 4 46.82 7.82 14.62
CA ASN A 4 45.60 7.51 15.36
C ASN A 4 44.64 8.71 15.53
N SER A 5 45.17 9.93 15.67
CA SER A 5 44.35 11.14 15.85
C SER A 5 43.67 11.58 14.55
N GLU A 6 44.34 11.35 13.43
CA GLU A 6 43.87 11.68 12.08
C GLU A 6 42.84 10.66 11.59
N TYR A 7 43.04 9.36 11.88
CA TYR A 7 42.01 8.33 11.70
C TYR A 7 40.80 8.54 12.63
N ALA A 8 41.01 9.02 13.86
CA ALA A 8 39.91 9.35 14.77
C ALA A 8 39.11 10.57 14.28
N ALA A 9 39.78 11.62 13.80
CA ALA A 9 39.12 12.80 13.22
C ALA A 9 38.42 12.48 11.90
N ALA A 10 39.06 11.69 11.02
CA ALA A 10 38.44 11.20 9.78
C ALA A 10 37.27 10.25 10.08
N GLY A 11 37.40 9.35 11.05
CA GLY A 11 36.35 8.44 11.50
C GLY A 11 35.17 9.18 12.15
N ALA A 12 35.43 10.24 12.92
CA ALA A 12 34.40 11.11 13.48
C ALA A 12 33.70 11.95 12.40
N GLY A 13 34.44 12.48 11.41
CA GLY A 13 33.89 13.22 10.28
C GLY A 13 33.03 12.37 9.36
N ILE A 14 33.50 11.16 9.01
CA ILE A 14 32.73 10.17 8.24
C ILE A 14 31.50 9.72 9.04
N GLY A 15 31.67 9.44 10.34
CA GLY A 15 30.57 9.07 11.24
C GLY A 15 29.48 10.15 11.32
N ALA A 16 29.85 11.41 11.53
CA ALA A 16 28.92 12.53 11.58
C ALA A 16 28.21 12.77 10.24
N GLY A 17 28.94 12.71 9.11
CA GLY A 17 28.37 12.84 7.77
C GLY A 17 27.37 11.73 7.45
N MET A 18 27.68 10.48 7.80
CA MET A 18 26.78 9.35 7.63
C MET A 18 25.51 9.46 8.49
N ILE A 19 25.63 9.94 9.74
CA ILE A 19 24.48 10.18 10.61
C ILE A 19 23.56 11.24 10.00
N ILE A 20 24.10 12.36 9.52
CA ILE A 20 23.31 13.44 8.91
C ILE A 20 22.60 12.94 7.64
N PHE A 21 23.31 12.20 6.79
CA PHE A 21 22.72 11.61 5.58
C PHE A 21 21.58 10.64 5.93
N TRP A 22 21.79 9.77 6.92
CA TRP A 22 20.78 8.81 7.34
C TRP A 22 19.54 9.48 7.95
N LEU A 23 19.74 10.54 8.75
CA LEU A 23 18.64 11.37 9.28
C LEU A 23 17.86 12.04 8.15
N ALA A 24 18.54 12.59 7.14
CA ALA A 24 17.89 13.20 5.99
C ALA A 24 17.03 12.19 5.21
N VAL A 25 17.56 10.99 4.98
CA VAL A 25 16.81 9.89 4.34
C VAL A 25 15.58 9.50 5.18
N MET A 26 15.72 9.39 6.49
CA MET A 26 14.58 9.09 7.38
C MET A 26 13.49 10.14 7.27
N VAL A 27 13.84 11.42 7.41
CA VAL A 27 12.87 12.53 7.28
C VAL A 27 12.16 12.46 5.92
N LEU A 28 12.89 12.20 4.85
CA LEU A 28 12.34 12.10 3.50
C LEU A 28 11.34 10.93 3.38
N VAL A 29 11.65 9.75 3.92
CA VAL A 29 10.74 8.59 3.91
C VAL A 29 9.49 8.86 4.74
N TYR A 30 9.63 9.40 5.95
CA TYR A 30 8.47 9.73 6.80
C TYR A 30 7.60 10.82 6.19
N ALA A 31 8.20 11.86 5.59
CA ALA A 31 7.46 12.89 4.87
C ALA A 31 6.72 12.31 3.66
N SER A 32 7.29 11.31 2.99
CA SER A 32 6.64 10.59 1.90
C SER A 32 5.41 9.83 2.37
N LEU A 33 5.53 9.06 3.46
CA LEU A 33 4.39 8.37 4.07
C LEU A 33 3.30 9.34 4.54
N TRP A 34 3.68 10.46 5.14
CA TRP A 34 2.74 11.51 5.52
C TRP A 34 1.90 11.95 4.31
N LYS A 35 2.55 12.22 3.17
CA LYS A 35 1.86 12.63 1.94
C LYS A 35 0.98 11.53 1.36
N ILE A 36 1.40 10.26 1.42
CA ILE A 36 0.58 9.11 1.03
C ILE A 36 -0.71 9.07 1.86
N PHE A 37 -0.62 9.26 3.18
CA PHE A 37 -1.77 9.22 4.07
C PHE A 37 -2.73 10.39 3.80
N VAL A 38 -2.19 11.59 3.61
CA VAL A 38 -2.98 12.78 3.25
C VAL A 38 -3.69 12.59 1.91
N LYS A 39 -3.02 11.99 0.92
CA LYS A 39 -3.63 11.65 -0.37
C LYS A 39 -4.79 10.65 -0.24
N ALA A 40 -4.72 9.75 0.73
CA ALA A 40 -5.78 8.80 1.05
C ALA A 40 -6.85 9.36 2.01
N GLY A 41 -6.80 10.66 2.35
CA GLY A 41 -7.76 11.30 3.25
C GLY A 41 -7.57 10.95 4.72
N LYS A 42 -6.39 10.45 5.11
CA LYS A 42 -6.05 10.05 6.48
C LYS A 42 -5.07 11.05 7.13
N PRO A 43 -5.03 11.14 8.46
CA PRO A 43 -4.11 12.02 9.17
C PRO A 43 -2.65 11.61 8.90
N GLY A 44 -1.87 12.49 8.28
CA GLY A 44 -0.49 12.15 7.92
C GLY A 44 0.49 12.02 9.08
N TRP A 45 0.20 12.64 10.24
CA TRP A 45 0.97 12.42 11.47
C TRP A 45 0.89 10.97 11.97
N ALA A 46 -0.14 10.21 11.55
CA ALA A 46 -0.26 8.80 11.88
C ALA A 46 0.92 7.97 11.37
N ALA A 47 1.63 8.45 10.34
CA ALA A 47 2.80 7.79 9.79
C ALA A 47 3.97 7.68 10.79
N ILE A 48 4.01 8.54 11.82
CA ILE A 48 5.13 8.62 12.76
C ILE A 48 5.02 7.56 13.85
N ILE A 49 3.81 7.24 14.30
CA ILE A 49 3.57 6.28 15.38
C ILE A 49 3.51 4.87 14.79
N PRO A 50 4.41 3.94 15.16
CA PRO A 50 4.53 2.65 14.47
C PRO A 50 3.24 1.82 14.42
N ILE A 51 2.52 1.73 15.55
CA ILE A 51 1.28 0.95 15.63
C ILE A 51 0.15 1.64 14.87
N TYR A 52 0.02 2.96 15.02
CA TYR A 52 -1.04 3.72 14.37
C TYR A 52 -0.82 3.82 12.85
N ASN A 53 0.43 3.94 12.42
CA ASN A 53 0.86 3.88 11.03
C ASN A 53 0.33 2.60 10.36
N ALA A 54 0.55 1.43 10.97
CA ALA A 54 0.09 0.16 10.44
C ALA A 54 -1.44 0.07 10.36
N ILE A 55 -2.15 0.52 11.40
CA ILE A 55 -3.62 0.56 11.42
C ILE A 55 -4.15 1.43 10.27
N ILE A 56 -3.63 2.65 10.12
CA ILE A 56 -4.05 3.57 9.06
C ILE A 56 -3.68 3.03 7.68
N LEU A 57 -2.52 2.38 7.51
CA LEU A 57 -2.18 1.70 6.26
C LEU A 57 -3.18 0.62 5.89
N ILE A 58 -3.58 -0.22 6.86
CA ILE A 58 -4.60 -1.26 6.70
C ILE A 58 -5.95 -0.64 6.29
N GLU A 59 -6.32 0.48 6.90
CA GLU A 59 -7.53 1.23 6.53
C GLU A 59 -7.43 1.84 5.12
N ILE A 60 -6.28 2.40 4.73
CA ILE A 60 -6.03 2.96 3.40
C ILE A 60 -6.18 1.89 2.32
N VAL A 61 -5.72 0.67 2.58
CA VAL A 61 -5.88 -0.43 1.61
C VAL A 61 -7.26 -1.10 1.69
N GLY A 62 -8.08 -0.79 2.69
CA GLY A 62 -9.42 -1.35 2.87
C GLY A 62 -9.45 -2.78 3.39
N LYS A 63 -8.51 -3.15 4.27
CA LYS A 63 -8.48 -4.45 4.95
C LYS A 63 -8.95 -4.32 6.40
N PRO A 64 -9.44 -5.40 7.04
CA PRO A 64 -9.88 -5.34 8.42
C PRO A 64 -8.69 -5.13 9.36
N THR A 65 -8.88 -4.30 10.40
CA THR A 65 -7.84 -3.94 11.38
C THR A 65 -7.21 -5.15 12.09
N ILE A 66 -7.89 -6.31 12.12
CA ILE A 66 -7.33 -7.57 12.64
C ILE A 66 -6.01 -7.97 11.98
N TRP A 67 -5.71 -7.42 10.79
CA TRP A 67 -4.43 -7.61 10.12
C TRP A 67 -3.23 -7.18 10.96
N ILE A 68 -3.42 -6.25 11.89
CA ILE A 68 -2.37 -5.86 12.84
C ILE A 68 -1.89 -7.03 13.71
N LEU A 69 -2.75 -8.02 14.00
CA LEU A 69 -2.39 -9.18 14.80
C LEU A 69 -1.42 -10.10 14.03
N TRP A 70 -1.57 -10.20 12.71
CA TRP A 70 -0.64 -10.94 11.85
C TRP A 70 0.74 -10.28 11.78
N LEU A 71 0.80 -8.94 11.90
CA LEU A 71 2.06 -8.19 11.99
C LEU A 71 2.78 -8.42 13.34
N LEU A 72 2.10 -8.88 14.39
CA LEU A 72 2.74 -9.16 15.67
C LEU A 72 3.48 -10.52 15.69
N ILE A 73 3.09 -11.45 14.80
CA ILE A 73 3.68 -12.79 14.73
C ILE A 73 4.96 -12.75 13.89
N PRO A 74 6.13 -13.14 14.44
CA PRO A 74 7.38 -13.20 13.68
C PRO A 74 7.25 -14.18 12.50
N CYS A 75 7.99 -13.91 11.41
CA CYS A 75 7.86 -14.57 10.09
C CYS A 75 6.60 -14.20 9.30
N VAL A 76 5.42 -14.22 9.92
CA VAL A 76 4.15 -13.86 9.24
C VAL A 76 4.12 -12.36 8.91
N ASN A 77 4.69 -11.52 9.78
CA ASN A 77 4.85 -10.09 9.55
C ASN A 77 5.47 -9.77 8.18
N ILE A 78 6.53 -10.48 7.77
CA ILE A 78 7.23 -10.20 6.51
C ILE A 78 6.31 -10.43 5.31
N VAL A 79 5.63 -11.58 5.28
CA VAL A 79 4.71 -11.93 4.20
C VAL A 79 3.55 -10.93 4.14
N PHE A 80 2.95 -10.62 5.29
CA PHE A 80 1.85 -9.66 5.37
C PHE A 80 2.29 -8.22 5.06
N GLY A 81 3.51 -7.83 5.41
CA GLY A 81 4.08 -6.52 5.09
C GLY A 81 4.30 -6.34 3.59
N ILE A 82 4.83 -7.36 2.93
CA ILE A 82 4.94 -7.40 1.45
C ILE A 82 3.54 -7.31 0.83
N TRP A 83 2.58 -8.08 1.34
CA TRP A 83 1.21 -8.05 0.84
C TRP A 83 0.54 -6.70 1.04
N LEU A 84 0.72 -6.06 2.20
CA LEU A 84 0.21 -4.73 2.50
C LEU A 84 0.82 -3.67 1.56
N THR A 85 2.11 -3.78 1.28
CA THR A 85 2.81 -2.91 0.32
C THR A 85 2.26 -3.09 -1.10
N ASN A 86 1.93 -4.33 -1.49
CA ASN A 86 1.28 -4.62 -2.78
C ASN A 86 -0.12 -4.00 -2.85
N LEU A 87 -0.92 -4.16 -1.81
CA LEU A 87 -2.27 -3.57 -1.77
C LEU A 87 -2.21 -2.03 -1.74
N LEU A 88 -1.22 -1.47 -1.06
CA LEU A 88 -0.96 -0.04 -1.09
C LEU A 88 -0.65 0.41 -2.52
N SER A 89 0.30 -0.23 -3.20
CA SER A 89 0.64 0.15 -4.59
C SER A 89 -0.59 0.06 -5.52
N LYS A 90 -1.39 -1.00 -5.40
CA LYS A 90 -2.66 -1.15 -6.14
C LYS A 90 -3.69 -0.07 -5.81
N SER A 91 -3.78 0.36 -4.54
CA SER A 91 -4.66 1.47 -4.12
C SER A 91 -4.33 2.82 -4.78
N PHE A 92 -3.11 2.96 -5.32
CA PHE A 92 -2.65 4.11 -6.09
C PHE A 92 -2.57 3.82 -7.61
N GLY A 93 -3.16 2.72 -8.07
CA GLY A 93 -3.17 2.31 -9.48
C GLY A 93 -1.81 1.85 -10.01
N LYS A 94 -0.93 1.32 -9.16
CA LYS A 94 0.40 0.82 -9.54
C LYS A 94 0.42 -0.71 -9.63
N THR A 95 1.33 -1.23 -10.46
CA THR A 95 1.48 -2.67 -10.73
C THR A 95 2.40 -3.37 -9.73
N GLU A 96 2.47 -4.69 -9.82
CA GLU A 96 3.30 -5.53 -8.94
C GLU A 96 4.79 -5.21 -9.08
N GLY A 97 5.26 -4.83 -10.28
CA GLY A 97 6.63 -4.35 -10.48
C GLY A 97 6.97 -3.09 -9.68
N TYR A 98 5.99 -2.19 -9.47
CA TYR A 98 6.16 -1.03 -8.59
C TYR A 98 6.27 -1.45 -7.12
N THR A 99 5.59 -2.53 -6.74
CA THR A 99 5.70 -3.11 -5.38
C THR A 99 7.10 -3.68 -5.16
N VAL A 100 7.66 -4.38 -6.14
CA VAL A 100 9.05 -4.85 -6.07
C VAL A 100 10.00 -3.65 -5.95
N GLY A 101 9.75 -2.56 -6.67
CA GLY A 101 10.48 -1.30 -6.51
C GLY A 101 10.37 -0.70 -5.11
N LEU A 102 9.18 -0.70 -4.50
CA LEU A 102 8.97 -0.27 -3.11
C LEU A 102 9.75 -1.11 -2.09
N ILE A 103 9.92 -2.41 -2.35
CA ILE A 103 10.61 -3.33 -1.44
C ILE A 103 12.13 -3.24 -1.63
N LEU A 104 12.61 -3.26 -2.88
CA LEU A 104 14.03 -3.25 -3.21
C LEU A 104 14.65 -1.86 -3.04
N LEU A 105 13.89 -0.81 -3.33
CA LEU A 105 14.37 0.57 -3.36
C LEU A 105 13.34 1.54 -2.72
N PRO A 106 13.02 1.37 -1.42
CA PRO A 106 12.01 2.16 -0.73
C PRO A 106 12.33 3.66 -0.72
N ILE A 107 13.61 4.03 -0.66
CA ILE A 107 14.08 5.42 -0.54
C ILE A 107 13.64 6.30 -1.72
N VAL A 108 13.37 5.72 -2.90
CA VAL A 108 12.92 6.48 -4.08
C VAL A 108 11.45 6.22 -4.39
N PHE A 109 10.98 4.98 -4.25
CA PHE A 109 9.60 4.62 -4.62
C PHE A 109 8.55 5.15 -3.64
N TYR A 110 8.85 5.26 -2.34
CA TYR A 110 7.92 5.88 -1.38
C TYR A 110 7.73 7.38 -1.65
N PRO A 111 8.79 8.18 -1.83
CA PRO A 111 8.65 9.58 -2.25
C PRO A 111 7.97 9.75 -3.59
N LEU A 112 8.28 8.89 -4.56
CA LEU A 112 7.61 8.92 -5.85
C LEU A 112 6.10 8.69 -5.73
N LEU A 113 5.67 7.83 -4.80
CA LEU A 113 4.26 7.60 -4.50
C LEU A 113 3.63 8.78 -3.73
N GLY A 114 4.32 9.27 -2.71
CA GLY A 114 3.84 10.32 -1.81
C GLY A 114 3.82 11.71 -2.43
N PHE A 115 4.91 12.12 -3.07
CA PHE A 115 5.07 13.45 -3.66
C PHE A 115 4.81 13.49 -5.16
N GLY A 116 4.93 12.37 -5.88
CA GLY A 116 4.67 12.32 -7.32
C GLY A 116 3.17 12.41 -7.67
N ASP A 117 2.85 12.26 -8.95
CA ASP A 117 1.49 12.46 -9.47
C ASP A 117 0.49 11.33 -9.14
N ALA A 118 0.93 10.30 -8.42
CA ALA A 118 0.07 9.18 -8.02
C ALA A 118 -1.10 9.68 -7.18
N ARG A 119 -2.32 9.39 -7.62
CA ARG A 119 -3.55 9.71 -6.90
C ARG A 119 -4.05 8.46 -6.20
N TYR A 120 -4.62 8.64 -5.01
CA TYR A 120 -5.30 7.55 -4.32
C TYR A 120 -6.61 7.26 -5.06
N LEU A 121 -6.76 6.03 -5.56
CA LEU A 121 -7.89 5.62 -6.39
C LEU A 121 -8.95 4.86 -5.56
N GLY A 122 -8.65 4.55 -4.29
CA GLY A 122 -9.56 3.88 -3.36
C GLY A 122 -8.92 2.67 -2.69
N PRO A 123 -9.63 2.04 -1.74
CA PRO A 123 -9.09 0.92 -0.97
C PRO A 123 -8.84 -0.30 -1.86
N SER A 124 -7.56 -0.63 -2.08
CA SER A 124 -7.12 -1.60 -3.11
C SER A 124 -7.77 -1.34 -4.48
N ALA A 125 -7.88 -0.05 -4.82
CA ALA A 125 -8.60 0.58 -5.92
C ALA A 125 -9.17 -0.38 -6.97
N ALA A 126 -10.35 -0.90 -6.65
CA ALA A 126 -11.22 -1.63 -7.56
C ALA A 126 -10.64 -2.91 -8.19
N GLU A 127 -9.57 -3.49 -7.64
CA GLU A 127 -8.97 -4.75 -8.10
C GLU A 127 -8.45 -5.53 -6.87
N ALA A 128 -9.27 -6.34 -6.25
CA ALA A 128 -9.82 -7.53 -6.91
C ALA A 128 -11.10 -7.37 -7.76
N GLN A 129 -11.67 -6.18 -7.93
CA GLN A 129 -13.01 -5.95 -8.50
C GLN A 129 -13.27 -6.29 -9.98
N GLN A 130 -12.44 -7.14 -10.61
CA GLN A 130 -12.76 -7.87 -11.85
C GLN A 130 -12.24 -9.33 -11.88
N GLY A 131 -12.17 -10.04 -10.75
CA GLY A 131 -11.88 -11.49 -10.79
C GLY A 131 -13.04 -12.30 -11.40
N PHE A 132 -14.15 -12.42 -10.65
CA PHE A 132 -15.37 -13.10 -11.09
C PHE A 132 -16.40 -12.16 -11.75
N ASN A 133 -16.51 -10.91 -11.28
CA ASN A 133 -17.42 -9.89 -11.81
C ASN A 133 -16.79 -9.07 -12.96
N ASN A 134 -15.74 -9.59 -13.60
CA ASN A 134 -15.20 -8.97 -14.81
C ASN A 134 -16.32 -8.87 -15.86
N PRO A 135 -16.57 -7.70 -16.47
CA PRO A 135 -17.53 -7.60 -17.55
C PRO A 135 -17.25 -8.55 -18.72
N ASN A 136 -16.00 -9.01 -18.85
CA ASN A 136 -15.53 -9.96 -19.86
C ASN A 136 -15.36 -11.40 -19.32
N ASN A 137 -15.80 -11.71 -18.09
CA ASN A 137 -15.80 -13.10 -17.59
C ASN A 137 -17.06 -13.82 -18.10
N PRO A 138 -16.93 -14.86 -18.96
CA PRO A 138 -18.08 -15.60 -19.48
C PRO A 138 -18.85 -16.38 -18.41
N PHE A 139 -18.30 -16.51 -17.20
CA PHE A 139 -18.95 -17.13 -16.04
C PHE A 139 -19.37 -16.11 -14.97
N GLY A 140 -19.16 -14.82 -15.21
CA GLY A 140 -19.46 -13.74 -14.27
C GLY A 140 -20.92 -13.28 -14.31
N VAL A 141 -21.20 -12.11 -13.73
CA VAL A 141 -22.56 -11.52 -13.64
C VAL A 141 -23.16 -11.21 -15.01
N ASN A 142 -22.31 -10.96 -16.01
CA ASN A 142 -22.70 -10.67 -17.39
C ASN A 142 -22.75 -11.93 -18.27
N ASN A 143 -22.85 -13.13 -17.67
CA ASN A 143 -23.02 -14.35 -18.45
C ASN A 143 -24.42 -14.37 -19.13
N PRO A 144 -24.55 -15.02 -20.30
CA PRO A 144 -25.79 -15.01 -21.08
C PRO A 144 -26.97 -15.72 -20.41
N PHE A 145 -26.75 -16.44 -19.30
CA PHE A 145 -27.79 -17.14 -18.54
C PHE A 145 -28.36 -16.30 -17.39
N ASN A 146 -27.75 -15.15 -17.10
CA ASN A 146 -28.17 -14.23 -16.05
C ASN A 146 -28.86 -12.97 -16.63
N ASP A 147 -29.42 -13.07 -17.84
CA ASP A 147 -30.15 -11.96 -18.46
C ASP A 147 -31.48 -11.73 -17.71
N PRO A 148 -31.73 -10.52 -17.17
CA PRO A 148 -33.01 -10.17 -16.54
C PRO A 148 -34.21 -10.26 -17.49
N LYS A 149 -33.98 -10.29 -18.81
CA LYS A 149 -35.01 -10.43 -19.84
C LYS A 149 -35.27 -11.88 -20.23
N ASP A 150 -34.53 -12.84 -19.69
CA ASP A 150 -34.77 -14.25 -19.93
C ASP A 150 -36.13 -14.66 -19.34
N PRO A 151 -37.08 -15.19 -20.15
CA PRO A 151 -38.37 -15.66 -19.66
C PRO A 151 -38.27 -16.78 -18.61
N PHE A 152 -37.16 -17.52 -18.56
CA PHE A 152 -36.89 -18.54 -17.55
C PHE A 152 -36.41 -17.95 -16.21
N ASN A 153 -36.01 -16.68 -16.20
CA ASN A 153 -35.53 -15.96 -15.01
C ASN A 153 -36.62 -15.05 -14.40
N GLN A 154 -37.81 -14.99 -15.01
CA GLN A 154 -38.93 -14.20 -14.49
C GLN A 154 -39.76 -15.04 -13.51
N PRO A 155 -40.19 -14.45 -12.38
CA PRO A 155 -41.11 -15.13 -11.48
C PRO A 155 -42.43 -15.42 -12.22
N PRO A 156 -43.09 -16.57 -11.92
CA PRO A 156 -44.34 -16.91 -12.57
C PRO A 156 -45.34 -15.78 -12.35
N THR A 157 -45.82 -15.21 -13.44
CA THR A 157 -46.83 -14.15 -13.40
C THR A 157 -48.10 -14.79 -12.83
N THR A 158 -48.44 -14.47 -11.59
CA THR A 158 -49.74 -14.87 -11.04
C THR A 158 -50.81 -14.22 -11.90
N PRO A 159 -51.72 -14.98 -12.52
CA PRO A 159 -52.88 -14.41 -13.17
C PRO A 159 -53.60 -13.53 -12.13
N ASN A 160 -53.79 -12.25 -12.45
CA ASN A 160 -54.55 -11.35 -11.60
C ASN A 160 -55.90 -12.00 -11.30
N ALA A 161 -56.20 -12.18 -10.01
CA ALA A 161 -57.46 -12.75 -9.53
C ALA A 161 -58.65 -11.83 -9.86
#